data_AF-A0A954M5F0-F1
#
_entry.id   AF-A0A954M5F0-F1
#
_cell.length_a   1.000
_cell.length_b   1.000
_cell.length_c   1.000
_cell.angle_alpha   90.00
_cell.angle_beta   90.00
_cell.angle_gamma   90.00
#
_symmetry.space_group_name_H-M   'P 1'
#
loop_
_entity.id
_entity.type
_entity.pdbx_description
1 polymer ?
#
loop_
_entity_poly.entity_id
_entity_poly.type
_entity_poly.pdbx_seq_one_letter_code
_entity_poly.pdbx_strand_id
1 'polypeptide(L)'
;MPDDTQPAPEPEVDPATNLADERAQALENLPVPQFGTLIQLLTSQSLLALGVLPGPDGKAQRELPLAKHFIDLIGILEAKTKGNLTPEEEKHLSATLHDLRMMYVEQSKG
;
A
#
# COMPACT_ATOMS: atom_id res chain seq x y z
N MET A 1 -26.65 1.66 -61.41
CA MET A 1 -27.12 2.14 -60.09
C MET A 1 -25.93 2.04 -59.15
N PRO A 2 -25.59 3.10 -58.39
CA PRO A 2 -24.47 3.07 -57.46
C PRO A 2 -24.77 2.11 -56.31
N ASP A 3 -23.73 1.37 -55.93
CA ASP A 3 -23.70 0.38 -54.87
C ASP A 3 -23.52 1.12 -53.53
N ASP A 4 -24.64 1.46 -52.89
CA ASP A 4 -24.65 2.03 -51.53
C ASP A 4 -24.35 0.92 -50.51
N THR A 5 -23.09 0.45 -50.48
CA THR A 5 -22.60 -0.33 -49.34
C THR A 5 -22.29 0.65 -48.21
N GLN A 6 -23.31 0.91 -47.39
CA GLN A 6 -23.18 1.59 -46.11
C GLN A 6 -22.28 0.74 -45.19
N PRO A 7 -21.16 1.27 -44.65
CA PRO A 7 -20.37 0.53 -43.69
C PRO A 7 -21.23 0.29 -42.44
N ALA A 8 -21.28 -0.96 -41.99
CA ALA A 8 -21.96 -1.36 -40.77
C ALA A 8 -21.47 -0.50 -39.59
N PRO A 9 -22.35 -0.19 -38.61
CA PRO A 9 -21.96 0.60 -37.46
C PRO A 9 -20.81 -0.13 -36.74
N GLU A 10 -19.70 0.58 -36.54
CA GLU A 10 -18.62 0.14 -35.66
C GLU A 10 -19.23 -0.16 -34.28
N PRO A 11 -18.82 -1.25 -33.59
CA PRO A 11 -19.34 -1.54 -32.27
C PRO A 11 -18.96 -0.38 -31.34
N GLU A 12 -19.93 0.41 -30.93
CA GLU A 12 -19.78 1.41 -29.86
C GLU A 12 -19.39 0.64 -28.59
N VAL A 13 -18.08 0.61 -28.30
CA VAL A 13 -17.56 0.03 -27.07
C VAL A 13 -17.98 0.96 -25.94
N ASP A 14 -18.99 0.56 -25.18
CA ASP A 14 -19.44 1.30 -24.01
C ASP A 14 -18.24 1.61 -23.09
N PRO A 15 -17.95 2.88 -22.78
CA PRO A 15 -16.79 3.25 -21.95
C PRO A 15 -16.87 2.67 -20.53
N ALA A 16 -18.07 2.31 -20.07
CA ALA A 16 -18.29 1.61 -18.80
C ALA A 16 -17.81 0.15 -18.82
N THR A 17 -17.84 -0.51 -19.97
CA THR A 17 -17.40 -1.91 -20.15
C THR A 17 -15.87 -1.99 -20.16
N ASN A 18 -15.21 -1.05 -20.86
CA ASN A 18 -13.75 -0.96 -20.89
C ASN A 18 -13.16 -0.74 -19.47
N LEU A 19 -13.77 0.16 -18.68
CA LEU A 19 -13.30 0.44 -17.32
C LEU A 19 -13.42 -0.77 -16.37
N ALA A 20 -14.46 -1.59 -16.55
CA ALA A 20 -14.67 -2.80 -15.77
C ALA A 20 -13.65 -3.90 -16.15
N ASP A 21 -13.39 -4.05 -17.44
CA ASP A 21 -12.42 -5.01 -17.97
C ASP A 21 -10.98 -4.62 -17.63
N GLU A 22 -10.63 -3.33 -17.71
CA GLU A 22 -9.32 -2.80 -17.29
C GLU A 22 -9.08 -3.02 -15.80
N ARG A 23 -10.09 -2.80 -14.95
CA ARG A 23 -9.99 -3.08 -13.52
C ARG A 23 -9.84 -4.57 -13.24
N ALA A 24 -10.57 -5.43 -13.93
CA ALA A 24 -10.46 -6.88 -13.79
C ALA A 24 -9.04 -7.35 -14.16
N GLN A 25 -8.51 -6.89 -15.29
CA GLN A 25 -7.15 -7.18 -15.73
C GLN A 25 -6.09 -6.63 -14.77
N ALA A 26 -6.28 -5.44 -14.20
CA ALA A 26 -5.36 -4.89 -13.20
C ALA A 26 -5.33 -5.71 -11.90
N LEU A 27 -6.47 -6.28 -11.49
CA LEU A 27 -6.56 -7.16 -10.33
C LEU A 27 -5.94 -8.54 -10.61
N GLU A 28 -6.09 -9.07 -11.83
CA GLU A 28 -5.44 -10.32 -12.26
C GLU A 28 -3.92 -10.21 -12.36
N ASN A 29 -3.41 -9.01 -12.68
CA ASN A 29 -1.97 -8.73 -12.79
C ASN A 29 -1.33 -8.18 -11.51
N LEU A 30 -2.02 -8.29 -10.35
CA LEU A 30 -1.40 -7.92 -9.08
C LEU A 30 -0.20 -8.84 -8.80
N PRO A 31 0.96 -8.25 -8.42
CA PRO A 31 2.12 -9.06 -8.06
C PRO A 31 1.80 -9.94 -6.86
N VAL A 32 2.43 -11.12 -6.80
CA VAL A 32 2.29 -12.03 -5.66
C VAL A 32 2.70 -11.27 -4.39
N PRO A 33 1.84 -11.18 -3.36
CA PRO A 33 2.16 -10.45 -2.15
C PRO A 33 3.35 -11.10 -1.45
N GLN A 34 4.35 -10.29 -1.10
CA GLN A 34 5.53 -10.72 -0.37
C GLN A 34 5.50 -10.17 1.05
N PHE A 35 6.23 -10.82 1.97
CA PHE A 35 6.33 -10.34 3.35
C PHE A 35 6.83 -8.89 3.42
N GLY A 36 7.84 -8.55 2.61
CA GLY A 36 8.34 -7.17 2.50
C GLY A 36 7.26 -6.16 2.11
N THR A 37 6.34 -6.51 1.20
CA THR A 37 5.21 -5.65 0.81
C THR A 37 4.29 -5.37 1.99
N LEU A 38 4.02 -6.37 2.84
CA LEU A 38 3.22 -6.19 4.06
C LEU A 38 3.91 -5.24 5.05
N ILE A 39 5.22 -5.40 5.24
CA ILE A 39 6.00 -4.52 6.13
C ILE A 39 6.02 -3.09 5.60
N GLN A 40 6.20 -2.91 4.29
CA GLN A 40 6.19 -1.60 3.66
C GLN A 40 4.81 -0.92 3.78
N LEU A 41 3.71 -1.67 3.65
CA LEU A 41 2.36 -1.16 3.87
C LEU A 41 2.20 -0.63 5.30
N LEU A 42 2.54 -1.42 6.31
CA LEU A 42 2.44 -1.01 7.72
C LEU A 42 3.38 0.15 8.06
N THR A 43 4.56 0.17 7.46
CA THR A 43 5.52 1.28 7.59
C THR A 43 4.92 2.57 7.06
N SER A 44 4.31 2.53 5.88
CA SER A 44 3.69 3.69 5.25
C SER A 44 2.54 4.23 6.11
N GLN A 45 1.69 3.35 6.64
CA GLN A 45 0.62 3.73 7.57
C GLN A 45 1.16 4.34 8.87
N SER A 46 2.27 3.82 9.39
CA SER A 46 2.94 4.37 10.57
C SER A 46 3.48 5.78 10.29
N LEU A 47 4.15 5.98 9.15
CA LEU A 47 4.72 7.28 8.75
C LEU A 47 3.64 8.33 8.48
N LEU A 48 2.52 7.93 7.88
CA LEU A 48 1.35 8.79 7.68
C LEU A 48 0.80 9.26 9.03
N ALA A 49 0.58 8.32 9.97
CA ALA A 49 0.07 8.63 11.30
C ALA A 49 1.07 9.43 12.16
N LEU A 50 2.39 9.28 11.91
CA LEU A 50 3.42 10.13 12.52
C LEU A 50 3.41 11.55 11.95
N GLY A 51 2.68 11.83 10.86
CA GLY A 51 2.72 13.11 10.15
C GLY A 51 4.05 13.35 9.43
N VAL A 52 4.83 12.30 9.16
CA VAL A 52 6.04 12.36 8.32
C VAL A 52 5.65 12.42 6.85
N LEU A 53 4.61 11.68 6.48
CA LEU A 53 3.99 11.75 5.16
C LEU A 53 2.73 12.63 5.21
N PRO A 54 2.50 13.49 4.20
CA PRO A 54 1.26 14.25 4.10
C PRO A 54 0.08 13.32 3.80
N GLY A 55 -1.06 13.59 4.42
CA GLY A 55 -2.33 12.94 4.10
C GLY A 55 -2.83 13.28 2.70
N PRO A 56 -3.92 12.62 2.24
CA PRO A 56 -4.54 12.91 0.94
C PRO A 56 -5.13 14.34 0.86
N ASP A 57 -5.37 14.97 2.00
CA ASP A 57 -5.76 16.38 2.13
C ASP A 57 -4.55 17.35 2.08
N GLY A 58 -3.34 16.82 1.90
CA GLY A 58 -2.08 17.55 1.88
C GLY A 58 -1.59 17.97 3.26
N LYS A 59 -2.26 17.58 4.34
CA LYS A 59 -1.88 17.97 5.71
C LYS A 59 -1.14 16.84 6.40
N ALA A 60 -0.05 17.19 7.05
CA ALA A 60 0.63 16.31 8.00
C ALA A 60 -0.12 16.37 9.33
N GLN A 61 -0.99 15.39 9.59
CA GLN A 61 -1.71 15.29 10.85
C GLN A 61 -1.06 14.24 11.74
N ARG A 62 -0.58 14.66 12.92
CA ARG A 62 0.10 13.77 13.87
C ARG A 62 -0.93 13.06 14.73
N GLU A 63 -1.12 11.78 14.45
CA GLU A 63 -1.98 10.87 15.20
C GLU A 63 -1.11 9.85 15.95
N LEU A 64 -0.38 10.31 16.97
CA LEU A 64 0.55 9.47 17.73
C LEU A 64 -0.07 8.16 18.26
N PRO A 65 -1.30 8.13 18.82
CA PRO A 65 -1.92 6.88 19.23
C PRO A 65 -2.09 5.88 18.08
N LEU A 66 -2.41 6.36 16.88
CA LEU A 66 -2.56 5.54 15.69
C LEU A 66 -1.20 5.08 15.14
N ALA A 67 -0.20 5.96 15.14
CA ALA A 67 1.18 5.58 14.79
C ALA A 67 1.69 4.46 15.70
N LYS A 68 1.50 4.60 17.01
CA LYS A 68 1.87 3.56 17.98
C LYS A 68 1.17 2.23 17.68
N HIS A 69 -0.11 2.26 17.31
CA HIS A 69 -0.85 1.06 16.96
C HIS A 69 -0.21 0.30 15.79
N PHE A 70 0.16 0.98 14.71
CA PHE A 70 0.83 0.35 13.57
C PHE A 70 2.23 -0.17 13.92
N ILE A 71 2.99 0.58 14.71
CA ILE A 71 4.32 0.14 15.20
C ILE A 71 4.20 -1.12 16.06
N ASP A 72 3.22 -1.15 16.97
CA ASP A 72 2.95 -2.31 17.81
C ASP A 72 2.51 -3.54 16.97
N LEU A 73 1.73 -3.33 15.91
CA LEU A 73 1.37 -4.40 14.96
C LEU A 73 2.60 -5.00 14.27
N ILE A 74 3.55 -4.17 13.84
CA ILE A 74 4.82 -4.65 13.27
C ILE A 74 5.61 -5.45 14.32
N GLY A 75 5.61 -5.00 15.58
CA GLY A 75 6.22 -5.74 16.69
C GLY A 75 5.55 -7.09 16.97
N ILE A 76 4.22 -7.17 16.85
CA ILE A 76 3.49 -8.45 16.95
C ILE A 76 3.90 -9.38 15.81
N LEU A 77 4.02 -8.86 14.58
CA LEU A 77 4.47 -9.66 13.44
C LEU A 77 5.86 -10.22 13.69
N GLU A 78 6.82 -9.40 14.12
CA GLU A 78 8.18 -9.87 14.49
C GLU A 78 8.14 -11.04 15.49
N ALA A 79 7.34 -10.92 16.54
CA ALA A 79 7.21 -11.98 17.55
C ALA A 79 6.55 -13.25 16.99
N LYS A 80 5.55 -13.10 16.10
CA LYS A 80 4.78 -14.22 15.54
C LYS A 80 5.45 -14.92 14.37
N THR A 81 6.29 -14.22 13.61
CA THR A 81 6.99 -14.76 12.45
C THR A 81 8.41 -15.22 12.77
N LYS A 82 8.88 -15.03 14.00
CA LYS A 82 10.21 -15.49 14.45
C LYS A 82 10.45 -16.97 14.12
N GLY A 83 11.58 -17.24 13.46
CA GLY A 83 11.95 -18.59 13.00
C GLY A 83 11.30 -19.03 11.69
N ASN A 84 10.40 -18.23 11.11
CA ASN A 84 9.80 -18.45 9.79
C ASN A 84 10.30 -17.43 8.74
N LEU A 85 11.13 -16.47 9.13
CA LEU A 85 11.68 -15.45 8.24
C LEU A 85 13.04 -15.87 7.68
N THR A 86 13.31 -15.44 6.45
CA THR A 86 14.68 -15.44 5.91
C THR A 86 15.55 -14.41 6.65
N PRO A 87 16.89 -14.55 6.63
CA PRO A 87 17.78 -13.60 7.28
C PRO A 87 17.61 -12.16 6.77
N GLU A 88 17.26 -11.99 5.50
CA GLU A 88 17.02 -10.69 4.90
C GLU A 88 15.71 -10.06 5.40
N GLU A 89 14.62 -10.85 5.46
CA GLU A 89 13.34 -10.39 6.00
C GLU A 89 13.43 -10.04 7.48
N GLU A 90 14.12 -10.85 8.29
CA GLU A 90 14.33 -10.58 9.71
C GLU A 90 15.13 -9.28 9.92
N LYS A 91 16.19 -9.09 9.15
CA LYS A 91 16.99 -7.85 9.18
C LYS A 91 16.17 -6.64 8.74
N HIS A 92 15.38 -6.77 7.67
CA HIS A 92 14.53 -5.69 7.18
C HIS A 92 13.48 -5.31 8.22
N LEU A 93 12.76 -6.29 8.76
CA LEU A 93 11.72 -6.08 9.77
C LEU A 93 12.26 -5.40 11.03
N SER A 94 13.38 -5.91 11.57
CA SER A 94 13.99 -5.37 12.79
C SER A 94 14.51 -3.95 12.60
N ALA A 95 15.14 -3.65 11.45
CA ALA A 95 15.58 -2.30 11.11
C ALA A 95 14.40 -1.33 10.99
N THR A 96 13.36 -1.71 10.23
CA THR A 96 12.15 -0.91 10.07
C THR A 96 11.46 -0.63 11.40
N LEU A 97 11.32 -1.64 12.26
CA LEU A 97 10.68 -1.49 13.57
C LEU A 97 11.49 -0.57 14.49
N HIS A 98 12.82 -0.67 14.45
CA HIS A 98 13.71 0.23 15.19
C HIS A 98 13.53 1.68 14.74
N ASP A 99 13.61 1.93 13.44
CA ASP A 99 13.54 3.30 12.89
C ASP A 99 12.19 3.96 13.17
N LEU A 100 11.09 3.19 13.04
CA LEU A 100 9.75 3.68 13.38
C LEU A 100 9.61 4.03 14.86
N ARG A 101 10.19 3.23 15.78
CA ARG A 101 10.19 3.54 17.21
C ARG A 101 10.98 4.82 17.52
N MET A 102 12.12 5.02 16.86
CA MET A 102 12.91 6.24 17.00
C MET A 102 12.12 7.46 16.53
N MET A 103 11.55 7.41 15.33
CA MET A 103 10.71 8.48 14.78
C MET A 103 9.51 8.77 15.69
N TYR A 104 8.87 7.73 16.24
CA TYR A 104 7.78 7.91 17.21
C TYR A 104 8.23 8.66 18.46
N VAL A 105 9.39 8.32 19.02
CA VAL A 105 9.93 9.00 20.21
C VAL A 105 10.25 10.46 19.88
N GLU A 106 10.91 10.72 18.76
CA GLU A 106 11.18 12.08 18.29
C GLU A 106 9.88 12.88 18.13
N GLN A 107 8.87 12.26 17.51
CA GLN A 107 7.62 12.92 17.24
C GLN A 107 6.73 13.09 18.48
N SER A 108 6.91 12.26 19.51
CA SER A 108 6.22 12.37 20.79
C SER A 108 6.77 13.48 21.70
N LYS A 109 7.96 13.99 21.39
CA LYS A 109 8.65 15.03 22.18
C LYS A 109 8.41 16.45 21.67
N GLY A 110 7.81 16.62 20.48
CA GLY A 110 7.57 17.92 19.84
C GLY A 110 6.11 18.18 19.54
#